data_AF-V5SCM4-F1
#
_entry.id   AF-V5SCM4-F1
#
_cell.length_a   1.000
_cell.length_b   1.000
_cell.length_c   1.000
_cell.angle_alpha   90.00
_cell.angle_beta   90.00
_cell.angle_gamma   90.00
#
_symmetry.space_group_name_H-M   'P 1'
#
loop_
_entity.id
_entity.type
_entity.pdbx_description
1 polymer ?
#
loop_
_entity_poly.entity_id
_entity_poly.type
_entity_poly.pdbx_seq_one_letter_code
_entity_poly.pdbx_strand_id
1 'polypeptide(L)'
;MEVAMTPSTLIAPVFKSTAVRAVLAAIAASAAFSGQANAVSLGVKLACASDYYSYCSQHGVGSPAVRSCMRANGPKLSNRCVNALIGAGEVSRGEVERRRAVAARSKASRTASAN
;
A
#
# COMPACT_ATOMS: atom_id res chain seq x y z
N MET A 1 29.58 3.61 -25.34
CA MET A 1 30.05 4.25 -24.09
C MET A 1 30.18 3.13 -23.06
N GLU A 2 31.15 2.26 -23.31
CA GLU A 2 31.58 1.22 -22.38
C GLU A 2 32.76 1.81 -21.61
N VAL A 3 32.74 1.66 -20.29
CA VAL A 3 33.94 1.81 -19.47
C VAL A 3 34.04 0.55 -18.62
N ALA A 4 34.74 -0.43 -19.16
CA ALA A 4 35.48 -1.39 -18.35
C ALA A 4 36.71 -0.67 -17.78
N MET A 5 37.01 -0.84 -16.49
CA MET A 5 38.38 -1.12 -16.00
C MET A 5 38.34 -1.23 -14.47
N THR A 6 38.53 -2.44 -13.97
CA THR A 6 39.04 -2.68 -12.62
C THR A 6 40.49 -2.19 -12.53
N PRO A 7 40.96 -1.82 -11.33
CA PRO A 7 42.22 -2.42 -10.90
C PRO A 7 42.13 -3.00 -9.50
N SER A 8 42.72 -4.19 -9.38
CA SER A 8 43.09 -4.85 -8.14
C SER A 8 43.91 -3.92 -7.24
N THR A 9 43.49 -3.77 -5.99
CA THR A 9 44.43 -3.47 -4.91
C THR A 9 43.98 -4.25 -3.69
N LEU A 10 44.74 -5.32 -3.44
CA LEU A 10 45.11 -5.89 -2.15
C LEU A 10 44.61 -5.08 -0.94
N ILE A 11 43.86 -5.70 -0.03
CA ILE A 11 44.24 -5.96 1.37
C ILE A 11 43.14 -6.86 1.98
N ALA A 12 43.46 -8.12 2.20
CA ALA A 12 42.91 -8.92 3.30
C ALA A 12 44.12 -9.37 4.13
N PRO A 13 44.01 -9.82 5.40
CA PRO A 13 42.92 -9.70 6.37
C PRO A 13 43.46 -9.27 7.76
N VAL A 14 43.04 -8.14 8.34
CA VAL A 14 43.37 -7.87 9.76
C VAL A 14 42.30 -8.51 10.64
N PHE A 15 42.52 -9.81 10.83
CA PHE A 15 42.08 -10.56 12.00
C PHE A 15 42.61 -9.84 13.25
N LYS A 16 41.71 -9.21 14.02
CA LYS A 16 41.74 -9.03 15.49
C LYS A 16 40.77 -7.91 15.91
N SER A 17 39.55 -8.30 16.23
CA SER A 17 38.76 -7.81 17.39
C SER A 17 37.28 -8.08 17.16
N THR A 18 36.86 -9.28 17.57
CA THR A 18 35.48 -9.75 17.69
C THR A 18 34.73 -8.97 18.78
N ALA A 19 34.52 -7.68 18.60
CA ALA A 19 33.72 -6.88 19.54
C ALA A 19 33.01 -5.67 18.93
N VAL A 20 33.24 -5.35 17.64
CA VAL A 20 32.62 -4.18 16.98
C VAL A 20 31.98 -4.61 15.66
N ARG A 21 31.12 -5.63 15.72
CA ARG A 21 30.34 -6.15 14.59
C ARG A 21 28.84 -6.21 14.87
N ALA A 22 28.34 -5.37 15.79
CA ALA A 22 26.92 -5.36 16.16
C ALA A 22 26.20 -4.03 15.89
N VAL A 23 26.86 -3.00 15.34
CA VAL A 23 26.24 -1.67 15.21
C VAL A 23 26.15 -1.13 13.76
N LEU A 24 26.80 -1.76 12.78
CA LEU A 24 26.84 -1.27 11.39
C LEU A 24 26.30 -2.26 10.34
N ALA A 25 25.34 -3.11 10.72
CA ALA A 25 24.64 -4.01 9.80
C ALA A 25 23.10 -3.91 9.86
N ALA A 26 22.58 -2.80 10.40
CA ALA A 26 21.13 -2.63 10.63
C ALA A 26 20.51 -1.39 9.95
N ILE A 27 21.25 -0.67 9.09
CA ILE A 27 20.74 0.58 8.46
C ILE A 27 20.62 0.45 6.92
N ALA A 28 21.05 -0.65 6.31
CA ALA A 28 20.98 -0.82 4.86
C ALA A 28 19.69 -1.51 4.34
N ALA A 29 18.65 -1.67 5.18
CA ALA A 29 17.44 -2.42 4.84
C ALA A 29 16.14 -1.59 4.77
N SER A 30 16.20 -0.25 4.88
CA SER A 30 14.99 0.59 4.95
C SER A 30 14.66 1.41 3.70
N ALA A 31 15.38 1.25 2.59
CA ALA A 31 15.18 2.08 1.39
C ALA A 31 14.09 1.58 0.40
N ALA A 32 13.19 0.67 0.79
CA ALA A 32 12.20 0.07 -0.11
C ALA A 32 10.75 0.57 0.08
N PHE A 33 10.53 1.73 0.71
CA PHE A 33 9.21 2.38 0.70
C PHE A 33 9.16 3.50 -0.34
N SER A 34 9.16 3.13 -1.62
CA SER A 34 8.68 3.98 -2.70
C SER A 34 7.16 4.09 -2.58
N GLY A 35 6.70 4.87 -1.59
CA GLY A 35 5.32 5.32 -1.51
C GLY A 35 5.03 6.18 -2.72
N GLN A 36 4.48 5.57 -3.77
CA GLN A 36 4.05 6.26 -4.97
C GLN A 36 3.10 7.39 -4.55
N ALA A 37 3.59 8.62 -4.65
CA ALA A 37 2.81 9.83 -4.50
C ALA A 37 1.91 9.99 -5.72
N ASN A 38 1.03 9.01 -5.97
CA ASN A 38 -0.03 9.15 -6.93
C ASN A 38 -0.95 10.24 -6.39
N ALA A 39 -0.87 11.41 -7.02
CA ALA A 39 -1.78 12.51 -6.78
C ALA A 39 -3.18 12.01 -7.16
N VAL A 40 -3.98 11.66 -6.14
CA VAL A 40 -5.38 11.28 -6.33
C VAL A 40 -6.07 12.43 -7.07
N SER A 41 -6.67 12.13 -8.22
CA SER A 41 -7.30 13.14 -9.07
C SER A 41 -8.42 13.85 -8.30
N LEU A 42 -8.64 15.14 -8.60
CA LEU A 42 -9.70 15.93 -7.98
C LEU A 42 -11.08 15.25 -8.14
N GLY A 43 -11.29 14.57 -9.27
CA GLY A 43 -12.50 13.78 -9.53
C GLY A 43 -12.74 12.68 -8.50
N VAL A 44 -11.70 11.96 -8.07
CA VAL A 44 -11.82 10.94 -7.01
C VAL A 44 -12.13 11.60 -5.66
N LYS A 45 -11.48 12.73 -5.34
CA LYS A 45 -11.74 13.46 -4.09
C LYS A 45 -13.21 13.89 -3.99
N LEU A 46 -13.77 14.42 -5.07
CA LEU A 46 -15.17 14.84 -5.12
C LEU A 46 -16.14 13.65 -5.15
N ALA A 47 -15.79 12.58 -5.86
CA ALA A 47 -16.59 11.37 -5.91
C ALA A 47 -16.72 10.67 -4.54
N CYS A 48 -15.62 10.66 -3.78
CA CYS A 48 -15.52 10.00 -2.50
C CYS A 48 -15.78 10.91 -1.29
N ALA A 49 -16.17 12.18 -1.48
CA ALA A 49 -16.34 13.13 -0.39
C ALA A 49 -17.33 12.65 0.68
N SER A 50 -18.51 12.19 0.28
CA SER A 50 -19.54 11.68 1.21
C SER A 50 -19.07 10.45 1.99
N ASP A 51 -18.43 9.51 1.29
CA ASP A 51 -17.90 8.29 1.91
C ASP A 51 -16.73 8.60 2.86
N TYR A 52 -15.90 9.59 2.51
CA TYR A 52 -14.81 10.07 3.34
C TYR A 52 -15.34 10.61 4.68
N TYR A 53 -16.35 11.49 4.65
CA TYR A 53 -16.91 12.04 5.89
C TYR A 53 -17.56 10.96 6.78
N SER A 54 -18.10 9.91 6.17
CA SER A 54 -18.81 8.83 6.87
C SER A 54 -17.86 7.81 7.51
N TYR A 55 -16.73 7.51 6.86
CA TYR A 55 -15.87 6.38 7.25
C TYR A 55 -14.42 6.76 7.58
N CYS A 56 -13.92 7.87 7.02
CA CYS A 56 -12.49 8.19 7.01
C CYS A 56 -12.16 9.63 7.46
N SER A 57 -13.12 10.34 8.06
CA SER A 57 -13.00 11.74 8.51
C SER A 57 -11.88 11.99 9.52
N GLN A 58 -11.41 10.93 10.17
CA GLN A 58 -10.29 10.91 11.11
C GLN A 58 -8.94 11.25 10.45
N HIS A 59 -8.84 11.07 9.13
CA HIS A 59 -7.61 11.27 8.36
C HIS A 59 -7.68 12.56 7.58
N GLY A 60 -6.59 13.32 7.46
CA GLY A 60 -6.57 14.56 6.67
C GLY A 60 -6.96 14.32 5.20
N VAL A 61 -7.79 15.20 4.64
CA VAL A 61 -8.26 15.11 3.25
C VAL A 61 -7.07 15.03 2.29
N GLY A 62 -7.08 14.05 1.39
CA GLY A 62 -6.01 13.85 0.41
C GLY A 62 -4.72 13.23 0.97
N SER A 63 -4.68 12.89 2.26
CA SER A 63 -3.55 12.15 2.83
C SER A 63 -3.49 10.70 2.32
N PRO A 64 -2.31 10.07 2.32
CA PRO A 64 -2.19 8.65 2.00
C PRO A 64 -2.97 7.75 2.98
N ALA A 65 -3.20 8.21 4.22
CA ALA A 65 -3.98 7.50 5.22
C ALA A 65 -5.44 7.33 4.79
N VAL A 66 -6.04 8.34 4.14
CA VAL A 66 -7.40 8.25 3.57
C VAL A 66 -7.47 7.13 2.54
N ARG A 67 -6.46 6.98 1.68
CA ARG A 67 -6.42 5.90 0.67
C ARG A 67 -6.45 4.53 1.34
N SER A 68 -5.67 4.34 2.38
CA SER A 68 -5.67 3.09 3.16
C SER A 68 -7.04 2.83 3.80
N CYS A 69 -7.60 3.86 4.45
CA CYS A 69 -8.92 3.78 5.08
C CYS A 69 -10.04 3.42 4.08
N MET A 70 -10.04 4.03 2.90
CA MET A 70 -11.01 3.73 1.85
C MET A 70 -10.85 2.30 1.31
N ARG A 71 -9.61 1.82 1.09
CA ARG A 71 -9.37 0.42 0.68
C ARG A 71 -9.84 -0.58 1.74
N ALA A 72 -9.68 -0.25 3.03
CA ALA A 72 -10.15 -1.08 4.13
C ALA A 72 -11.69 -1.08 4.23
N ASN A 73 -12.32 0.07 4.04
CA ASN A 73 -13.78 0.22 4.08
C ASN A 73 -14.46 -0.04 2.73
N GLY A 74 -13.77 -0.56 1.73
CA GLY A 74 -14.27 -0.76 0.36
C GLY A 74 -15.67 -1.36 0.24
N PRO A 75 -16.09 -2.36 1.05
CA PRO A 75 -17.45 -2.90 1.04
C PRO A 75 -18.55 -1.93 1.53
N LYS A 76 -18.18 -0.90 2.30
CA LYS A 76 -19.09 0.12 2.85
C LYS A 76 -19.13 1.39 1.98
N LEU A 77 -18.15 1.60 1.11
CA LEU A 77 -18.11 2.77 0.23
C LEU A 77 -19.19 2.68 -0.86
N SER A 78 -19.64 3.84 -1.34
CA SER A 78 -20.50 3.94 -2.51
C SER A 78 -19.85 3.36 -3.77
N ASN A 79 -20.67 2.82 -4.67
CA ASN A 79 -20.19 2.35 -5.98
C ASN A 79 -19.52 3.47 -6.78
N ARG A 80 -19.97 4.73 -6.62
CA ARG A 80 -19.36 5.90 -7.26
C ARG A 80 -17.91 6.07 -6.84
N CYS A 81 -17.63 6.02 -5.54
CA CYS A 81 -16.27 6.15 -5.02
C CYS A 81 -15.38 4.98 -5.44
N VAL A 82 -15.89 3.74 -5.35
CA VAL A 82 -15.14 2.55 -5.79
C VAL A 82 -14.79 2.60 -7.28
N ASN A 83 -15.73 3.02 -8.13
CA ASN A 83 -15.48 3.19 -9.57
C ASN A 83 -14.47 4.30 -9.86
N ALA A 84 -14.50 5.40 -9.09
CA ALA A 84 -13.51 6.47 -9.22
C ALA A 84 -12.10 5.98 -8.82
N LEU A 85 -11.98 5.19 -7.75
CA LEU A 85 -10.72 4.57 -7.34
C LEU A 85 -10.17 3.60 -8.40
N ILE A 86 -11.05 2.84 -9.05
CA ILE A 86 -10.69 2.00 -10.20
C ILE A 86 -10.20 2.84 -11.38
N GLY A 87 -10.94 3.89 -11.74
CA GLY A 87 -10.59 4.76 -12.87
C GLY A 87 -9.28 5.51 -12.67
N ALA A 88 -8.92 5.79 -11.42
CA ALA A 88 -7.63 6.40 -11.06
C ALA A 88 -6.48 5.40 -10.89
N GLY A 89 -6.73 4.09 -11.06
CA GLY A 89 -5.70 3.05 -10.92
C GLY A 89 -5.28 2.78 -9.46
N GLU A 90 -6.00 3.31 -8.48
CA GLU A 90 -5.71 3.12 -7.06
C GLU A 90 -6.11 1.72 -6.56
N VAL A 91 -7.05 1.07 -7.26
CA VAL A 91 -7.47 -0.32 -7.03
C VAL A 91 -7.81 -0.97 -8.36
N SER A 92 -7.42 -2.23 -8.57
CA SER A 92 -7.81 -2.98 -9.77
C SER A 92 -9.26 -3.49 -9.66
N ARG A 93 -9.97 -3.56 -10.79
CA ARG A 93 -11.32 -4.15 -10.87
C ARG A 93 -11.34 -5.58 -10.32
N GLY A 94 -10.34 -6.37 -10.68
CA GLY A 94 -10.19 -7.75 -10.22
C GLY A 94 -10.07 -7.85 -8.70
N GLU A 95 -9.33 -6.92 -8.06
CA GLU A 95 -9.22 -6.91 -6.60
C GLU A 95 -10.53 -6.53 -5.91
N VAL A 96 -11.26 -5.55 -6.45
CA VAL A 96 -12.58 -5.18 -5.93
C VAL A 96 -13.56 -6.36 -6.02
N GLU A 97 -13.62 -7.01 -7.19
CA GLU A 97 -14.53 -8.14 -7.42
C GLU A 97 -14.19 -9.33 -6.52
N ARG A 98 -12.91 -9.68 -6.42
CA ARG A 98 -12.43 -10.75 -5.53
C ARG A 98 -12.86 -10.49 -4.08
N ARG A 99 -12.69 -9.26 -3.56
CA ARG A 99 -13.12 -8.90 -2.20
C ARG A 99 -14.63 -8.97 -2.02
N ARG A 100 -15.41 -8.54 -3.02
CA ARG A 100 -16.88 -8.62 -3.01
C ARG A 100 -17.36 -10.07 -3.00
N ALA A 101 -16.77 -10.93 -3.82
CA ALA A 101 -17.08 -12.35 -3.86
C ALA A 101 -16.76 -13.05 -2.53
N VAL A 102 -15.62 -12.74 -1.91
CA VAL A 102 -15.26 -13.25 -0.57
C VAL A 102 -16.27 -12.77 0.48
N ALA A 103 -16.60 -11.47 0.50
CA ALA A 103 -17.58 -10.93 1.44
C ALA A 103 -18.98 -11.55 1.25
N ALA A 104 -19.40 -11.81 0.00
CA ALA A 104 -20.65 -12.48 -0.32
C ALA A 104 -20.66 -13.93 0.17
N ARG A 105 -19.58 -14.69 -0.06
CA ARG A 105 -19.43 -16.07 0.45
C ARG A 105 -19.48 -16.13 1.97
N SER A 106 -18.77 -15.22 2.66
CA SER A 106 -18.82 -15.12 4.12
C SER A 106 -20.20 -14.74 4.64
N LYS A 107 -20.99 -13.96 3.89
CA LYS A 107 -22.38 -13.64 4.25
C LYS A 107 -23.29 -14.84 4.03
N ALA A 108 -23.18 -15.54 2.90
CA ALA A 108 -23.95 -16.74 2.60
C ALA A 108 -23.71 -17.86 3.62
N SER A 109 -22.45 -18.12 3.99
CA SER A 109 -22.10 -19.10 5.02
C SER A 109 -22.65 -18.72 6.40
N ARG A 110 -22.65 -17.44 6.78
CA ARG A 110 -23.25 -16.97 8.04
C ARG A 110 -24.77 -17.16 8.05
N THR A 111 -25.46 -16.89 6.94
CA THR A 111 -26.90 -17.13 6.84
C THR A 111 -27.23 -18.62 6.87
N ALA A 112 -26.43 -19.47 6.21
CA ALA A 112 -26.59 -20.93 6.27
C ALA A 112 -26.33 -21.52 7.66
N SER A 113 -25.54 -20.84 8.50
CA SER A 113 -25.30 -21.24 9.90
C SER A 113 -26.33 -20.68 10.89
N ALA A 114 -27.21 -19.79 10.45
CA ALA A 114 -28.23 -19.15 11.29
C ALA A 114 -29.64 -19.74 11.08
N ASN A 115 -29.78 -20.73 10.18
CA ASN A 115 -30.98 -21.51 9.89
C ASN A 115 -30.74 -22.97 10.27
#